data_AF-A0A3A3A6I5-F1
#
_entry.id   AF-A0A3A3A6I5-F1
#
_cell.length_a   1.000
_cell.length_b   1.000
_cell.length_c   1.000
_cell.angle_alpha   90.00
_cell.angle_beta   90.00
_cell.angle_gamma   90.00
#
_symmetry.space_group_name_H-M   'P 1'
#
loop_
_entity.id
_entity.type
_entity.pdbx_description
1 polymer ?
#
loop_
_entity_poly.entity_id
_entity_poly.type
_entity_poly.pdbx_seq_one_letter_code
_entity_poly.pdbx_strand_id
1 'polypeptide(L)' 'MRQGDPELQSIFEHRKRVGYLNNELKRFVLDRLHERKSLEYSHGVLRLLYNALESELQNLETASGQKNWLLRMMLQQLDI' A
#
# COMPACT_ATOMS: atom_id res chain seq x y z
N MET A 1 -10.54 8.42 20.14
CA MET A 1 -9.16 8.12 19.67
C MET A 1 -9.07 6.62 19.42
N ARG A 2 -8.70 6.16 18.22
CA ARG A 2 -8.52 4.72 17.96
C ARG A 2 -7.23 4.29 18.65
N GLN A 3 -7.33 3.55 19.76
CA GLN A 3 -6.16 2.94 20.38
C GLN A 3 -5.52 1.94 19.40
N GLY A 4 -4.21 2.04 19.24
CA GLY A 4 -3.42 1.05 18.48
C GLY A 4 -3.48 -0.32 19.15
N ASP A 5 -3.13 -1.36 18.41
CA ASP A 5 -3.02 -2.71 18.96
C ASP A 5 -1.82 -2.77 19.93
N PRO A 6 -2.04 -2.96 21.25
CA PRO A 6 -0.96 -2.93 22.24
C PRO A 6 0.04 -4.08 22.05
N GLU A 7 -0.41 -5.21 21.50
CA GLU A 7 0.47 -6.35 21.21
C GLU A 7 1.38 -6.03 20.04
N LEU A 8 0.84 -5.45 18.95
CA LEU A 8 1.67 -4.99 17.83
C LEU A 8 2.67 -3.91 18.27
N GLN A 9 2.24 -2.99 19.14
CA GLN A 9 3.11 -1.95 19.67
C GLN A 9 4.31 -2.54 20.43
N SER A 10 4.05 -3.49 21.33
CA SER A 10 5.10 -4.20 22.07
C SER A 10 6.08 -4.93 21.14
N ILE A 11 5.57 -5.59 20.10
CA ILE A 11 6.39 -6.28 19.08
C ILE A 11 7.29 -5.29 18.33
N PHE A 12 6.76 -4.13 17.93
CA PHE A 12 7.56 -3.11 17.24
C PHE A 12 8.59 -2.44 18.16
N GLU A 13 8.30 -2.27 19.44
CA GLU A 13 9.27 -1.81 20.43
C GLU A 13 10.37 -2.84 20.70
N HIS A 14 10.03 -4.15 20.69
CA HIS A 14 11.02 -5.22 20.74
C HIS A 14 11.94 -5.19 19.51
N ARG A 15 11.37 -5.06 18.29
CA ARG A 15 12.15 -4.91 17.05
C ARG A 15 13.13 -3.74 17.12
N LYS A 16 12.70 -2.57 17.60
CA LYS A 16 13.56 -1.39 17.70
C LYS A 16 14.80 -1.63 18.56
N ARG A 17 14.68 -2.46 19.60
CA ARG A 17 15.78 -2.81 20.50
C ARG A 17 16.69 -3.91 19.95
N VAL A 18 16.10 -4.94 19.34
CA VAL A 18 16.82 -6.15 18.90
C VAL A 18 17.30 -6.07 17.45
N GLY A 19 16.75 -5.16 16.65
CA GLY A 19 17.11 -4.91 15.25
C GLY A 19 16.37 -5.77 14.22
N TYR A 20 15.70 -6.85 14.66
CA TYR A 20 14.97 -7.77 13.77
C TYR A 20 13.69 -8.30 14.41
N LEU A 21 12.85 -8.94 13.59
CA LEU A 21 11.73 -9.78 14.02
C LEU A 21 12.00 -11.21 13.56
N ASN A 22 11.79 -12.18 14.45
CA ASN A 22 11.80 -13.59 14.07
C ASN A 22 10.55 -13.93 13.21
N ASN A 23 10.51 -15.13 12.65
CA ASN A 23 9.44 -15.51 11.72
C ASN A 23 8.07 -15.66 12.41
N GLU A 24 8.03 -16.06 13.68
CA GLU A 24 6.79 -16.18 14.46
C GLU A 24 6.15 -14.80 14.70
N LEU A 25 6.95 -13.82 15.11
CA LEU A 25 6.49 -12.44 15.30
C LEU A 25 6.05 -11.82 13.97
N LYS A 26 6.74 -12.10 12.86
CA LYS A 26 6.30 -11.67 11.53
C LYS A 26 4.95 -12.29 11.15
N ARG A 27 4.76 -13.59 11.42
CA ARG A 27 3.50 -14.30 11.16
C ARG A 27 2.36 -13.68 11.97
N PHE A 28 2.57 -13.46 13.26
CA PHE A 28 1.59 -12.81 14.12
C PHE A 28 1.17 -11.43 13.61
N VAL A 29 2.13 -10.60 13.17
CA VAL A 29 1.82 -9.29 12.58
C VAL A 29 0.98 -9.44 11.30
N LEU A 30 1.30 -10.40 10.43
CA LEU A 30 0.52 -10.66 9.21
C LEU A 30 -0.90 -11.13 9.52
N ASP A 31 -1.07 -12.02 10.50
CA ASP A 31 -2.38 -12.53 10.92
C ASP A 31 -3.24 -11.38 11.45
N ARG A 32 -2.67 -10.50 12.29
CA ARG A 32 -3.37 -9.29 12.77
C ARG A 32 -3.77 -8.34 11.65
N LEU A 33 -2.91 -8.14 10.64
CA LEU A 33 -3.24 -7.32 9.47
C LEU A 33 -4.39 -7.93 8.66
N HIS A 34 -4.41 -9.25 8.54
CA HIS A 34 -5.47 -9.98 7.84
C HIS A 34 -6.81 -9.92 8.61
N GLU A 35 -6.81 -10.19 9.92
CA GLU A 35 -8.00 -10.08 10.78
C GLU A 35 -8.65 -8.69 10.70
N ARG A 36 -7.83 -7.64 10.62
CA ARG A 36 -8.28 -6.25 10.54
C ARG A 36 -8.58 -5.77 9.13
N LYS A 37 -8.47 -6.65 8.12
CA LYS A 37 -8.62 -6.34 6.69
C LYS A 37 -7.79 -5.13 6.23
N SER A 38 -6.62 -4.94 6.84
CA SER A 38 -5.79 -3.74 6.62
C SER A 38 -5.09 -3.76 5.26
N LEU A 39 -4.85 -4.96 4.72
CA LEU A 39 -4.31 -5.13 3.37
C LEU A 39 -5.37 -4.82 2.31
N GLU A 40 -6.61 -5.25 2.51
CA GLU A 40 -7.75 -4.98 1.64
C GLU A 40 -8.06 -3.49 1.60
N TYR A 41 -7.99 -2.80 2.74
CA TYR A 41 -8.09 -1.34 2.78
C TYR A 41 -6.98 -0.67 1.97
N SER A 42 -5.72 -1.06 2.19
CA SER A 42 -4.56 -0.50 1.47
C SER A 42 -4.68 -0.74 -0.03
N HIS A 43 -5.09 -1.94 -0.44
CA HIS A 43 -5.34 -2.31 -1.83
C HIS A 43 -6.46 -1.47 -2.45
N GLY A 44 -7.55 -1.23 -1.72
CA GLY A 44 -8.63 -0.34 -2.14
C GLY A 44 -8.14 1.09 -2.39
N VAL A 45 -7.31 1.63 -1.49
CA VAL A 45 -6.71 2.96 -1.66
C VAL A 45 -5.77 3.01 -2.86
N LEU A 46 -4.92 2.01 -3.05
CA LEU A 46 -4.01 1.92 -4.20
C LEU A 46 -4.78 1.90 -5.51
N ARG A 47 -5.88 1.15 -5.59
CA ARG A 47 -6.76 1.12 -6.76
C ARG A 47 -7.40 2.48 -7.05
N LEU A 48 -7.83 3.20 -6.01
CA LEU A 48 -8.39 4.55 -6.17
C LEU A 48 -7.34 5.52 -6.73
N LEU A 49 -6.11 5.48 -6.20
CA LEU A 49 -5.01 6.32 -6.67
C LEU A 49 -4.61 5.97 -8.10
N TYR A 50 -4.55 4.68 -8.44
CA TYR A 50 -4.28 4.22 -9.80
C TYR A 50 -5.31 4.78 -10.79
N ASN A 51 -6.61 4.63 -10.49
CA ASN A 51 -7.68 5.13 -11.36
C ASN A 51 -7.64 6.66 -11.52
N ALA A 52 -7.27 7.38 -10.47
CA ALA A 52 -7.12 8.83 -10.51
C ALA A 52 -5.95 9.25 -11.43
N LEU A 53 -4.80 8.58 -11.31
CA LEU A 53 -3.63 8.80 -12.18
C LEU A 53 -3.94 8.44 -13.63
N GLU A 54 -4.66 7.34 -13.86
CA GLU A 54 -5.08 6.93 -15.20
C GLU A 54 -5.99 7.98 -15.85
N SER A 55 -6.97 8.49 -15.10
CA SER A 55 -7.90 9.51 -15.57
C SER A 55 -7.17 10.82 -15.89
N GLU A 56 -6.25 11.25 -15.02
CA GLU A 56 -5.47 12.47 -15.24
C GLU A 56 -4.56 12.35 -16.47
N LEU A 57 -3.89 11.20 -16.63
CA LEU A 57 -3.07 10.93 -17.80
C LEU A 57 -3.92 10.94 -19.08
N GLN A 58 -5.09 10.32 -19.07
CA GLN A 58 -6.02 10.34 -20.20
C GLN A 58 -6.47 11.77 -20.55
N ASN A 59 -6.76 12.60 -19.55
CA ASN A 59 -7.14 14.00 -19.76
C ASN A 59 -6.01 14.79 -20.43
N LEU A 60 -4.77 14.63 -19.95
CA LEU A 60 -3.59 15.30 -20.51
C LEU A 60 -3.29 14.83 -21.94
N GLU A 61 -3.38 13.54 -22.21
CA GLU A 61 -3.20 12.98 -23.56
C GLU A 61 -4.29 13.47 -24.53
N THR A 62 -5.52 13.61 -24.04
CA THR A 62 -6.64 14.15 -24.83
C THR A 62 -6.43 15.64 -25.15
N ALA A 63 -6.01 16.43 -24.16
CA ALA A 63 -5.76 17.86 -24.32
C ALA A 63 -4.55 18.15 -25.24
N SER A 64 -3.52 17.31 -25.18
CA SER A 64 -2.31 17.45 -26.02
C SER A 64 -2.45 16.79 -27.39
N GLY A 65 -3.43 15.91 -27.58
CA GLY A 65 -3.58 15.08 -28.79
C GLY A 65 -2.47 14.03 -28.95
N GLN A 66 -1.64 13.80 -27.92
CA GLN A 66 -0.51 12.89 -27.96
C GLN A 66 -0.58 11.89 -26.80
N LYS A 67 -0.33 10.61 -27.09
CA LYS A 67 -0.18 9.59 -26.05
C LYS A 67 1.20 9.65 -25.41
N ASN A 68 1.28 9.50 -24.10
CA ASN A 68 2.52 9.42 -23.35
C ASN A 68 2.77 7.97 -22.91
N TRP A 69 3.41 7.21 -23.80
CA TRP A 69 3.71 5.80 -23.58
C TRP A 69 4.61 5.52 -22.38
N LEU A 70 5.52 6.45 -22.06
CA LEU A 70 6.38 6.32 -20.88
C LEU A 70 5.55 6.31 -19.60
N LEU A 71 4.64 7.28 -19.44
CA LEU A 71 3.78 7.35 -18.27
C LEU A 71 2.77 6.20 -18.23
N ARG A 72 2.26 5.74 -19.37
CA ARG A 72 1.42 4.52 -19.44
C ARG A 72 2.17 3.28 -18.96
N MET A 73 3.42 3.10 -19.38
CA MET A 73 4.27 2.00 -18.91
C MET A 73 4.53 2.08 -17.41
N MET A 74 4.86 3.27 -16.89
CA MET A 74 5.07 3.46 -15.46
C MET A 74 3.81 3.18 -14.66
N LEU A 75 2.64 3.62 -15.16
CA LEU A 75 1.36 3.34 -14.53
C LEU A 75 1.08 1.83 -14.51
N GLN A 76 1.30 1.12 -15.61
CA GLN A 76 1.12 -0.34 -15.68
C GLN A 76 2.02 -1.10 -14.68
N GLN A 77 3.22 -0.60 -14.37
CA GLN A 77 4.09 -1.21 -13.36
C GLN A 77 3.56 -1.05 -11.92
N LEU A 78 2.63 -0.12 -11.70
CA LEU A 78 1.97 0.12 -10.42
C LEU A 78 0.67 -0.69 -10.27
N ASP A 79 0.27 -1.43 -11.30
CA ASP A 79 -0.83 -2.38 -11.19
C ASP A 79 -0.36 -3.54 -10.29
N ILE A 80 -1.05 -3.73 -9.17
CA ILE A 80 -0.72 -4.68 -8.08
C ILE A 80 -1.73 -5.81 -8.07
#